data_AF-A0A7X2NPB1-F1
#
_entry.id   AF-A0A7X2NPB1-F1
#
_cell.length_a   1.000
_cell.length_b   1.000
_cell.length_c   1.000
_cell.angle_alpha   90.00
_cell.angle_beta   90.00
_cell.angle_gamma   90.00
#
_symmetry.space_group_name_H-M   'P 1'
#
loop_
_entity.id
_entity.type
_entity.pdbx_description
1 polymer ?
#
loop_
_entity_poly.entity_id
_entity_poly.type
_entity_poly.pdbx_seq_one_letter_code
_entity_poly.pdbx_strand_id
1 'polypeptide(L)'
;MAKITRHGRKRAKERAGIGKGNLQKMASKILREGVTHKECSGDLKRWVTSKYFRNKQANNIRLYGNQCYIFKNETLITVLPIPENLVSEVAKIRRERTTKAKYRLDRKESISVNGFQLFRIIAERNFADVHMGDRGGYIMHTKNLSSEGDCWVYDDARVFGKAVVKENAIVEMSASVDGQATIAGNAVITDDSIVQGKATVCGDVTIQDHSCIRGSAYVCGDGVASNFMCHHGVHEISKQQEEPLAPKPNMISNEERIQNLMEVSFCRSEQEARLLDDWLRTH
;
A
#
# COMPACT_ATOMS: atom_id res chain seq x y z
N MET A 1 8.12 1.69 -6.02
CA MET A 1 9.14 2.75 -5.76
C MET A 1 8.41 4.08 -5.89
N ALA A 2 8.51 4.99 -4.91
CA ALA A 2 7.60 6.14 -4.87
C ALA A 2 7.74 7.04 -6.11
N LYS A 3 6.62 7.29 -6.79
CA LYS A 3 6.51 8.27 -7.88
C LYS A 3 6.33 9.66 -7.26
N ILE A 4 6.82 10.72 -7.90
CA ILE A 4 6.73 12.08 -7.33
C ILE A 4 6.27 13.08 -8.39
N THR A 5 5.13 13.72 -8.12
CA THR A 5 4.56 14.77 -8.97
C THR A 5 5.43 16.03 -8.98
N ARG A 6 5.28 16.87 -10.02
CA ARG A 6 5.93 18.19 -10.07
C ARG A 6 5.56 19.04 -8.86
N HIS A 7 4.30 19.00 -8.43
CA HIS A 7 3.82 19.70 -7.24
C HIS A 7 4.50 19.18 -5.96
N GLY A 8 4.54 17.86 -5.78
CA GLY A 8 5.18 17.21 -4.63
C GLY A 8 6.66 17.59 -4.49
N ARG A 9 7.41 17.64 -5.61
CA ARG A 9 8.80 18.11 -5.62
C ARG A 9 8.94 19.55 -5.13
N LYS A 10 8.08 20.46 -5.62
CA LYS A 10 8.08 21.87 -5.22
C LYS A 10 7.82 22.00 -3.72
N ARG A 11 6.77 21.34 -3.21
CA ARG A 11 6.39 21.43 -1.80
C ARG A 11 7.38 20.76 -0.85
N ALA A 12 8.00 19.65 -1.25
CA ALA A 12 9.04 19.02 -0.43
C ALA A 12 10.27 19.94 -0.24
N LYS A 13 10.67 20.69 -1.28
CA LYS A 13 11.74 21.69 -1.16
C LYS A 13 11.31 22.85 -0.25
N GLU A 14 10.13 23.43 -0.50
CA GLU A 14 9.66 24.62 0.21
C GLU A 14 9.33 24.37 1.69
N ARG A 15 8.75 23.20 2.02
CA ARG A 15 8.16 22.95 3.35
C ARG A 15 8.97 21.98 4.20
N ALA A 16 9.70 21.06 3.57
CA ALA A 16 10.51 20.06 4.26
C ALA A 16 12.02 20.26 4.05
N GLY A 17 12.45 21.24 3.23
CA GLY A 17 13.85 21.46 2.92
C GLY A 17 14.51 20.32 2.12
N ILE A 18 13.74 19.40 1.54
CA ILE A 18 14.27 18.21 0.89
C ILE A 18 14.62 18.51 -0.58
N GLY A 19 15.91 18.42 -0.90
CA GLY A 19 16.42 18.58 -2.27
C GLY A 19 16.02 17.44 -3.21
N LYS A 20 15.99 17.72 -4.52
CA LYS A 20 15.55 16.78 -5.56
C LYS A 20 16.29 15.44 -5.54
N GLY A 21 17.61 15.45 -5.30
CA GLY A 21 18.45 14.25 -5.34
C GLY A 21 18.10 13.21 -4.26
N ASN A 22 17.62 13.66 -3.09
CA ASN A 22 17.28 12.78 -1.97
C ASN A 22 15.78 12.48 -1.89
N LEU A 23 14.93 13.26 -2.57
CA LEU A 23 13.48 13.17 -2.41
C LEU A 23 12.92 11.80 -2.79
N GLN A 24 13.42 11.15 -3.85
CA GLN A 24 12.89 9.85 -4.27
C GLN A 24 13.20 8.73 -3.26
N LYS A 25 14.43 8.71 -2.74
CA LYS A 25 14.84 7.77 -1.68
C LYS A 25 14.04 8.05 -0.40
N MET A 26 13.93 9.31 -0.01
CA MET A 26 13.15 9.72 1.16
C MET A 26 11.66 9.38 1.00
N ALA A 27 11.04 9.70 -0.12
CA ALA A 27 9.62 9.41 -0.37
C ALA A 27 9.35 7.91 -0.32
N SER A 28 10.22 7.08 -0.92
CA SER A 28 10.07 5.61 -0.85
C SER A 28 10.24 5.10 0.59
N LYS A 29 11.20 5.64 1.34
CA LYS A 29 11.39 5.34 2.76
C LYS A 29 10.15 5.72 3.59
N ILE A 30 9.63 6.93 3.41
CA ILE A 30 8.48 7.46 4.14
C ILE A 30 7.21 6.69 3.80
N LEU A 31 7.06 6.27 2.54
CA LEU A 31 5.93 5.43 2.12
C LEU A 31 5.89 4.11 2.89
N ARG A 32 7.06 3.54 3.18
CA ARG A 32 7.23 2.28 3.92
C ARG A 32 7.22 2.46 5.45
N GLU A 33 7.87 3.49 5.97
CA GLU A 33 8.20 3.61 7.40
C GLU A 33 7.44 4.73 8.11
N GLY A 34 6.75 5.60 7.37
CA GLY A 34 5.99 6.70 7.94
C GLY A 34 4.78 6.21 8.74
N VAL A 35 4.40 6.97 9.77
CA VAL A 35 3.21 6.67 10.57
C VAL A 35 1.98 6.84 9.70
N THR A 36 1.13 5.82 9.71
CA THR A 36 -0.09 5.77 8.91
C THR A 36 -1.26 6.46 9.63
N HIS A 37 -2.32 6.79 8.88
CA HIS A 37 -3.55 7.32 9.49
C HIS A 37 -4.19 6.37 10.51
N LYS A 38 -4.11 5.05 10.27
CA LYS A 38 -4.68 4.01 11.15
C LYS A 38 -4.01 3.99 12.53
N GLU A 39 -2.73 4.30 12.60
CA GLU A 39 -1.94 4.31 13.83
C GLU A 39 -2.08 5.60 14.65
N CYS A 40 -2.62 6.65 14.04
CA CYS A 40 -2.88 7.88 14.75
C CYS A 40 -4.04 7.68 15.74
N SER A 41 -3.94 8.29 16.91
CA SER A 41 -5.02 8.36 17.91
C SER A 41 -5.23 9.80 18.36
N GLY A 42 -6.28 10.06 19.16
CA GLY A 42 -6.52 11.37 19.76
C GLY A 42 -6.54 12.54 18.76
N ASP A 43 -5.86 13.63 19.13
CA ASP A 43 -5.83 14.87 18.35
C ASP A 43 -5.03 14.73 17.05
N LEU A 44 -3.97 13.92 17.04
CA LEU A 44 -3.26 13.60 15.80
C LEU A 44 -4.19 12.93 14.80
N LYS A 45 -5.02 11.95 15.23
CA LYS A 45 -5.99 11.31 14.33
C LYS A 45 -7.00 12.30 13.77
N ARG A 46 -7.55 13.18 14.62
CA ARG A 46 -8.48 14.25 14.18
C ARG A 46 -7.83 15.16 13.15
N TRP A 47 -6.59 15.59 13.40
CA TRP A 47 -5.85 16.44 12.49
C TRP A 47 -5.57 15.75 11.15
N VAL A 48 -5.06 14.52 11.14
CA VAL A 48 -4.81 13.76 9.90
C VAL A 48 -6.10 13.55 9.12
N THR A 49 -7.19 13.19 9.81
CA THR A 49 -8.51 12.99 9.20
C THR A 49 -9.00 14.27 8.51
N SER A 50 -8.78 15.45 9.11
CA SER A 50 -9.11 16.74 8.49
C SER A 50 -8.39 16.98 7.15
N LYS A 51 -7.20 16.39 6.94
CA LYS A 51 -6.41 16.52 5.70
C LYS A 51 -6.88 15.56 4.61
N TYR A 52 -7.41 14.41 5.00
CA TYR A 52 -8.01 13.41 4.10
C TYR A 52 -9.22 14.00 3.36
N PHE A 53 -10.16 14.60 4.09
CA PHE A 53 -11.39 15.16 3.50
C PHE A 53 -11.16 16.31 2.51
N ARG A 54 -10.05 17.05 2.62
CA ARG A 54 -9.72 18.15 1.70
C ARG A 54 -9.12 17.67 0.38
N ASN A 55 -8.63 16.42 0.31
CA ASN A 55 -7.98 15.86 -0.88
C ASN A 55 -8.62 14.51 -1.21
N LYS A 56 -9.81 14.51 -1.83
CA LYS A 56 -10.55 13.28 -2.23
C LYS A 56 -9.74 12.29 -3.08
N GLN A 57 -8.59 12.70 -3.63
CA GLN A 57 -7.69 11.83 -4.42
C GLN A 57 -6.52 11.23 -3.62
N ALA A 58 -6.32 11.62 -2.37
CA ALA A 58 -5.24 11.12 -1.54
C ALA A 58 -5.74 10.02 -0.60
N ASN A 59 -5.28 8.80 -0.83
CA ASN A 59 -5.66 7.63 -0.05
C ASN A 59 -4.55 7.14 0.89
N ASN A 60 -3.34 7.72 0.80
CA ASN A 60 -2.20 7.24 1.57
C ASN A 60 -1.43 8.41 2.22
N ILE A 61 -1.68 8.63 3.52
CA ILE A 61 -0.98 9.63 4.33
C ILE A 61 0.11 8.96 5.16
N ARG A 62 1.29 9.58 5.18
CA ARG A 62 2.45 9.15 5.96
C ARG A 62 3.04 10.31 6.73
N LEU A 63 3.17 10.18 8.04
CA LEU A 63 3.81 11.18 8.90
C LEU A 63 5.26 10.76 9.19
N TYR A 64 6.19 11.69 9.02
CA TYR A 64 7.60 11.45 9.26
C TYR A 64 8.32 12.72 9.68
N GLY A 65 8.96 12.69 10.85
CA GLY A 65 9.55 13.89 11.45
C GLY A 65 8.47 14.92 11.75
N ASN A 66 8.67 16.15 11.31
CA ASN A 66 7.70 17.25 11.42
C ASN A 66 6.84 17.45 10.16
N GLN A 67 6.78 16.46 9.27
CA GLN A 67 6.11 16.58 7.97
C GLN A 67 5.09 15.46 7.74
N CYS A 68 3.98 15.84 7.13
CA CYS A 68 2.93 14.98 6.62
C CYS A 68 3.06 14.88 5.10
N TYR A 69 3.24 13.67 4.60
CA TYR A 69 3.40 13.35 3.18
C TYR A 69 2.10 12.73 2.69
N ILE A 70 1.54 13.32 1.64
CA ILE A 70 0.25 12.91 1.09
C ILE A 70 0.51 12.24 -0.27
N PHE A 71 0.18 10.96 -0.34
CA PHE A 71 0.31 10.12 -1.52
C PHE A 71 -1.08 9.75 -2.09
N LYS A 72 -1.10 9.56 -3.42
CA LYS A 72 -2.11 8.78 -4.13
C LYS A 72 -1.45 7.46 -4.53
N ASN A 73 -1.83 6.36 -3.89
CA ASN A 73 -1.13 5.07 -3.94
C ASN A 73 0.35 5.26 -3.54
N GLU A 74 1.28 5.02 -4.46
CA GLU A 74 2.72 5.28 -4.27
C GLU A 74 3.20 6.65 -4.78
N THR A 75 2.29 7.49 -5.28
CA THR A 75 2.64 8.78 -5.91
C THR A 75 2.54 9.93 -4.93
N LEU A 76 3.66 10.56 -4.58
CA LEU A 76 3.71 11.73 -3.70
C LEU A 76 3.10 12.96 -4.39
N ILE A 77 1.98 13.42 -3.85
CA ILE A 77 1.23 14.58 -4.34
C ILE A 77 1.72 15.86 -3.67
N THR A 78 1.80 15.88 -2.34
CA THR A 78 2.19 17.09 -1.59
C THR A 78 2.78 16.76 -0.22
N VAL A 79 3.38 17.78 0.41
CA VAL A 79 3.96 17.71 1.76
C VAL A 79 3.41 18.89 2.57
N LEU A 80 3.03 18.65 3.83
CA LEU A 80 2.47 19.64 4.75
C LEU A 80 3.22 19.60 6.09
N PRO A 81 3.49 20.75 6.74
CA PRO A 81 4.02 20.75 8.09
C PRO A 81 2.98 20.20 9.07
N ILE A 82 3.46 19.42 10.04
CA ILE A 82 2.67 18.96 11.19
C ILE A 82 2.71 20.07 12.26
N PRO A 83 1.57 20.41 12.90
CA PRO A 83 1.55 21.32 14.05
C PRO A 83 2.56 20.89 15.12
N GLU A 84 3.32 21.85 15.67
CA GLU A 84 4.44 21.56 16.58
C GLU A 84 4.02 20.71 17.79
N ASN A 85 2.83 20.97 18.34
CA ASN A 85 2.26 20.23 19.46
C ASN A 85 1.95 18.75 19.15
N LEU A 86 1.88 18.36 17.88
CA LEU A 86 1.59 16.98 17.44
C LEU A 86 2.85 16.22 16.98
N VAL A 87 4.00 16.88 16.83
CA VAL A 87 5.24 16.24 16.34
C VAL A 87 5.76 15.19 17.32
N SER A 88 5.60 15.43 18.62
CA SER A 88 6.02 14.50 19.67
C SER A 88 5.24 13.18 19.64
N GLU A 89 3.95 13.22 19.29
CA GLU A 89 3.12 12.01 19.12
C GLU A 89 3.62 11.13 17.97
N VAL A 90 3.97 11.74 16.83
CA VAL A 90 4.57 11.02 15.69
C VAL A 90 5.90 10.36 16.10
N ALA A 91 6.74 11.09 16.83
CA ALA A 91 8.01 10.55 17.33
C ALA A 91 7.80 9.39 18.32
N LYS A 92 6.78 9.48 19.18
CA LYS A 92 6.40 8.42 20.13
C LYS A 92 6.00 7.14 19.39
N ILE A 93 5.06 7.22 18.44
CA ILE A 93 4.61 6.05 17.65
C ILE A 93 5.79 5.39 16.93
N ARG A 94 6.67 6.20 16.32
CA ARG A 94 7.87 5.67 15.64
C ARG A 94 8.86 5.02 16.61
N ARG A 95 9.06 5.58 17.81
CA ARG A 95 9.93 4.99 18.83
C ARG A 95 9.40 3.63 19.28
N GLU A 96 8.09 3.52 19.51
CA GLU A 96 7.43 2.26 19.87
C GLU A 96 7.61 1.19 18.78
N ARG A 97 7.56 1.56 17.50
CA ARG A 97 7.88 0.67 16.36
C ARG A 97 9.33 0.18 16.34
N THR A 98 10.27 0.90 16.93
CA THR A 98 11.69 0.48 16.92
C THR A 98 12.05 -0.33 18.17
N THR A 99 11.40 -0.07 19.31
CA THR A 99 11.74 -0.72 20.58
C THR A 99 10.99 -2.02 20.83
N LYS A 100 9.75 -2.15 20.37
CA LYS A 100 8.98 -3.39 20.52
C LYS A 100 9.23 -4.32 19.33
N ALA A 101 9.47 -5.60 19.61
CA ALA A 101 9.44 -6.63 18.58
C ALA A 101 8.11 -6.59 17.82
N LYS A 102 8.14 -6.83 16.51
CA LYS A 102 6.91 -6.93 15.71
C LYS A 102 6.17 -8.23 16.00
N TYR A 103 6.92 -9.32 16.15
CA TYR A 103 6.40 -10.65 16.42
C TYR A 103 7.46 -11.51 17.11
N ARG A 104 7.03 -12.68 17.62
CA ARG A 104 7.91 -13.75 18.09
C ARG A 104 7.54 -15.08 17.43
N LEU A 105 8.49 -16.02 17.47
CA LEU A 105 8.24 -17.43 17.11
C LEU A 105 7.66 -18.16 18.32
N ASP A 106 6.53 -18.84 18.16
CA ASP A 106 6.00 -19.72 19.18
C ASP A 106 6.71 -21.07 19.14
N ARG A 107 7.60 -21.29 20.11
CA ARG A 107 8.36 -22.55 20.21
C ARG A 107 7.51 -23.76 20.59
N LYS A 108 6.26 -23.55 21.02
CA LYS A 108 5.33 -24.64 21.37
C LYS A 108 4.54 -25.15 20.17
N GLU A 109 4.46 -24.38 19.10
CA GLU A 109 3.71 -24.73 17.90
C GLU A 109 4.62 -24.67 16.68
N SER A 110 4.94 -25.85 16.15
CA SER A 110 5.82 -25.99 14.99
C SER A 110 5.32 -27.07 14.05
N ILE A 111 5.69 -26.93 12.78
CA ILE A 111 5.43 -27.92 11.74
C ILE A 111 6.76 -28.32 11.08
N SER A 112 6.79 -29.51 10.48
CA SER A 112 7.90 -29.96 9.65
C SER A 112 7.50 -29.91 8.17
N VAL A 113 8.29 -29.18 7.36
CA VAL A 113 8.07 -29.01 5.92
C VAL A 113 9.40 -29.23 5.22
N ASN A 114 9.49 -30.24 4.34
CA ASN A 114 10.71 -30.55 3.58
C ASN A 114 11.98 -30.68 4.45
N GLY A 115 11.84 -31.22 5.66
CA GLY A 115 12.95 -31.36 6.63
C GLY A 115 13.30 -30.08 7.41
N PHE A 116 12.62 -28.96 7.13
CA PHE A 116 12.73 -27.73 7.91
C PHE A 116 11.68 -27.68 9.01
N GLN A 117 12.06 -27.13 10.15
CA GLN A 117 11.13 -26.82 11.22
C GLN A 117 10.71 -25.36 11.14
N LEU A 118 9.41 -25.12 11.05
CA LEU A 118 8.81 -23.78 11.03
C LEU A 118 7.99 -23.59 12.30
N PHE A 119 7.93 -22.35 12.79
CA PHE A 119 7.23 -21.98 14.01
C PHE A 119 6.10 -21.00 13.69
N ARG A 120 4.98 -21.16 14.38
CA ARG A 120 3.86 -20.20 14.31
C ARG A 120 4.35 -18.84 14.77
N ILE A 121 3.99 -17.76 14.07
CA ILE A 121 4.31 -16.40 14.52
C ILE A 121 3.18 -15.83 15.39
N ILE A 122 3.55 -15.05 16.40
CA ILE A 122 2.62 -14.33 17.26
C ILE A 122 2.99 -12.84 17.28
N ALA A 123 2.02 -11.97 17.02
CA ALA A 123 2.22 -10.52 17.01
C ALA A 123 2.53 -9.98 18.42
N GLU A 124 3.53 -9.11 18.52
CA GLU A 124 3.99 -8.50 19.79
C GLU A 124 3.61 -7.02 19.90
N ARG A 125 2.88 -6.49 18.90
CA ARG A 125 2.33 -5.14 18.87
C ARG A 125 1.23 -5.04 17.80
N ASN A 126 0.44 -3.97 17.86
CA ASN A 126 -0.55 -3.63 16.85
C ASN A 126 0.12 -2.99 15.62
N PHE A 127 -0.27 -3.38 14.40
CA PHE A 127 0.11 -2.74 13.14
C PHE A 127 -0.87 -3.15 12.04
N ALA A 128 -1.13 -2.27 11.07
CA ALA A 128 -2.14 -2.49 10.03
C ALA A 128 -3.49 -2.97 10.62
N ASP A 129 -3.88 -4.20 10.32
CA ASP A 129 -5.06 -4.94 10.79
C ASP A 129 -4.71 -6.03 11.83
N VAL A 130 -3.42 -6.23 12.13
CA VAL A 130 -2.91 -7.21 13.09
C VAL A 130 -2.84 -6.61 14.49
N HIS A 131 -3.41 -7.31 15.47
CA HIS A 131 -3.40 -6.94 16.88
C HIS A 131 -2.38 -7.75 17.67
N MET A 132 -1.86 -7.16 18.75
CA MET A 132 -0.96 -7.84 19.67
C MET A 132 -1.61 -9.12 20.21
N GLY A 133 -0.89 -10.25 20.10
CA GLY A 133 -1.38 -11.58 20.47
C GLY A 133 -1.95 -12.39 19.31
N ASP A 134 -2.22 -11.77 18.16
CA ASP A 134 -2.72 -12.48 16.98
C ASP A 134 -1.71 -13.53 16.50
N ARG A 135 -2.23 -14.70 16.13
CA ARG A 135 -1.46 -15.80 15.53
C ARG A 135 -1.43 -15.58 14.01
N GLY A 136 -0.26 -15.66 13.41
CA GLY A 136 -0.08 -15.64 11.95
C GLY A 136 0.21 -17.04 11.39
N GLY A 137 0.87 -17.11 10.24
CA GLY A 137 1.35 -18.36 9.66
C GLY A 137 2.66 -18.86 10.27
N TYR A 138 3.39 -19.64 9.48
CA TYR A 138 4.60 -20.34 9.92
C TYR A 138 5.84 -19.81 9.22
N ILE A 139 6.88 -19.49 10.00
CA ILE A 139 8.19 -19.12 9.44
C ILE A 139 9.32 -19.94 10.06
N MET A 140 10.40 -20.16 9.32
CA MET A 140 11.56 -20.92 9.80
C MET A 140 12.39 -20.12 10.80
N HIS A 141 12.74 -18.87 10.45
CA HIS A 141 13.53 -17.97 11.28
C HIS A 141 13.04 -16.53 11.17
N THR A 142 13.43 -15.67 12.12
CA THR A 142 13.07 -14.24 12.13
C THR A 142 13.61 -13.44 10.93
N LYS A 143 14.50 -14.02 10.13
CA LYS A 143 14.97 -13.43 8.87
C LYS A 143 13.98 -13.60 7.71
N ASN A 144 13.02 -14.51 7.83
CA ASN A 144 12.04 -14.77 6.78
C ASN A 144 10.95 -13.70 6.68
N LEU A 145 10.67 -12.99 7.78
CA LEU A 145 9.66 -11.93 7.83
C LEU A 145 10.26 -10.65 8.44
N SER A 146 10.19 -9.55 7.71
CA SER A 146 10.73 -8.27 8.15
C SER A 146 10.03 -7.76 9.43
N SER A 147 10.83 -7.22 10.35
CA SER A 147 10.34 -6.48 11.52
C SER A 147 9.89 -5.04 11.20
N GLU A 148 10.28 -4.55 10.01
CA GLU A 148 9.87 -3.26 9.44
C GLU A 148 8.72 -3.42 8.45
N GLY A 149 7.98 -2.32 8.25
CA GLY A 149 6.80 -2.28 7.39
C GLY A 149 5.62 -3.07 7.97
N ASP A 150 4.57 -3.20 7.18
CA ASP A 150 3.31 -3.83 7.59
C ASP A 150 3.18 -5.29 7.12
N CYS A 151 4.23 -5.87 6.50
CA CYS A 151 4.19 -7.23 6.00
C CYS A 151 3.83 -8.29 7.05
N TRP A 152 3.08 -9.31 6.65
CA TRP A 152 2.64 -10.36 7.56
C TRP A 152 2.40 -11.69 6.85
N VAL A 153 2.44 -12.76 7.63
CA VAL A 153 2.07 -14.10 7.18
C VAL A 153 0.82 -14.49 7.96
N TYR A 154 -0.31 -14.71 7.29
CA TYR A 154 -1.59 -15.09 7.87
C TYR A 154 -1.83 -16.61 7.74
N ASP A 155 -2.91 -17.06 8.39
CA ASP A 155 -3.47 -18.42 8.24
C ASP A 155 -2.43 -19.53 8.38
N ASP A 156 -2.36 -20.48 7.46
CA ASP A 156 -1.41 -21.59 7.46
C ASP A 156 -0.28 -21.40 6.44
N ALA A 157 -0.07 -20.16 5.99
CA ALA A 157 0.95 -19.84 5.02
C ALA A 157 2.35 -20.08 5.58
N ARG A 158 3.28 -20.45 4.70
CA ARG A 158 4.61 -20.96 5.07
C ARG A 158 5.70 -20.14 4.39
N VAL A 159 6.64 -19.61 5.18
CA VAL A 159 7.83 -18.90 4.66
C VAL A 159 9.10 -19.48 5.25
N PHE A 160 9.91 -20.14 4.42
CA PHE A 160 11.09 -20.88 4.90
C PHE A 160 12.27 -20.82 3.93
N GLY A 161 13.36 -21.53 4.27
CA GLY A 161 14.62 -21.38 3.56
C GLY A 161 15.20 -19.96 3.74
N LYS A 162 15.73 -19.38 2.66
CA LYS A 162 16.25 -18.01 2.61
C LYS A 162 15.22 -17.02 2.05
N ALA A 163 13.95 -17.41 1.94
CA ALA A 163 12.89 -16.51 1.48
C ALA A 163 12.71 -15.32 2.44
N VAL A 164 12.36 -14.15 1.90
CA VAL A 164 12.15 -12.93 2.68
C VAL A 164 10.86 -12.25 2.26
N VAL A 165 9.96 -12.03 3.22
CA VAL A 165 8.75 -11.20 3.09
C VAL A 165 9.02 -9.87 3.79
N LYS A 166 8.83 -8.76 3.09
CA LYS A 166 9.16 -7.41 3.59
C LYS A 166 8.23 -6.33 3.06
N GLU A 167 8.43 -5.11 3.56
CA GLU A 167 7.60 -3.94 3.23
C GLU A 167 6.15 -4.17 3.67
N ASN A 168 5.16 -4.16 2.78
CA ASN A 168 3.75 -4.39 3.12
C ASN A 168 3.21 -5.68 2.49
N ALA A 169 4.11 -6.59 2.08
CA ALA A 169 3.72 -7.84 1.45
C ALA A 169 2.92 -8.75 2.41
N ILE A 170 1.92 -9.43 1.87
CA ILE A 170 1.06 -10.37 2.58
C ILE A 170 1.25 -11.75 1.98
N VAL A 171 1.37 -12.76 2.84
CA VAL A 171 1.30 -14.17 2.46
C VAL A 171 0.22 -14.81 3.34
N GLU A 172 -0.79 -15.43 2.75
CA GLU A 172 -1.98 -15.88 3.48
C GLU A 172 -2.50 -17.23 2.94
N MET A 173 -3.55 -17.75 3.58
CA MET A 173 -4.13 -19.07 3.30
C MET A 173 -3.10 -20.20 3.35
N SER A 174 -2.99 -21.01 2.29
CA SER A 174 -2.10 -22.19 2.22
C SER A 174 -0.77 -21.91 1.51
N ALA A 175 -0.53 -20.65 1.13
CA ALA A 175 0.57 -20.26 0.26
C ALA A 175 1.94 -20.61 0.84
N SER A 176 2.89 -20.92 -0.04
CA SER A 176 4.23 -21.37 0.34
C SER A 176 5.32 -20.57 -0.38
N VAL A 177 6.21 -19.97 0.40
CA VAL A 177 7.34 -19.18 -0.09
C VAL A 177 8.66 -19.76 0.43
N ASP A 178 9.55 -20.19 -0.46
CA ASP A 178 10.82 -20.80 -0.10
C ASP A 178 12.02 -20.41 -0.99
N GLY A 179 13.14 -21.10 -0.83
CA GLY A 179 14.35 -20.87 -1.63
C GLY A 179 15.05 -19.57 -1.22
N GLN A 180 15.33 -18.70 -2.20
CA GLN A 180 15.84 -17.33 -2.06
C GLN A 180 14.80 -16.30 -2.52
N ALA A 181 13.51 -16.66 -2.47
CA ALA A 181 12.44 -15.81 -2.97
C ALA A 181 12.33 -14.50 -2.17
N THR A 182 11.92 -13.43 -2.82
CA THR A 182 11.65 -12.13 -2.17
C THR A 182 10.24 -11.66 -2.51
N ILE A 183 9.41 -11.46 -1.48
CA ILE A 183 8.10 -10.83 -1.59
C ILE A 183 8.17 -9.43 -0.97
N ALA A 184 7.83 -8.40 -1.73
CA ALA A 184 7.98 -7.00 -1.33
C ALA A 184 6.86 -6.12 -1.91
N GLY A 185 6.91 -4.80 -1.68
CA GLY A 185 5.83 -3.88 -2.07
C GLY A 185 4.55 -4.12 -1.28
N ASN A 186 3.43 -4.14 -1.98
CA ASN A 186 2.11 -4.50 -1.46
C ASN A 186 1.63 -5.84 -2.07
N ALA A 187 2.57 -6.70 -2.46
CA ALA A 187 2.25 -7.96 -3.10
C ALA A 187 1.50 -8.89 -2.14
N VAL A 188 0.48 -9.57 -2.65
CA VAL A 188 -0.29 -10.58 -1.92
C VAL A 188 -0.09 -11.93 -2.59
N ILE A 189 0.34 -12.92 -1.81
CA ILE A 189 0.43 -14.32 -2.24
C ILE A 189 -0.59 -15.11 -1.42
N THR A 190 -1.58 -15.69 -2.09
CA THR A 190 -2.75 -16.30 -1.45
C THR A 190 -3.10 -17.66 -2.06
N ASP A 191 -4.14 -18.30 -1.53
CA ASP A 191 -4.60 -19.65 -1.86
C ASP A 191 -3.47 -20.70 -1.74
N ASP A 192 -3.30 -21.56 -2.75
CA ASP A 192 -2.30 -22.63 -2.82
C ASP A 192 -1.05 -22.21 -3.63
N SER A 193 -0.81 -20.90 -3.75
CA SER A 193 0.29 -20.37 -4.56
C SER A 193 1.67 -20.72 -4.00
N ILE A 194 2.60 -21.05 -4.88
CA ILE A 194 3.99 -21.40 -4.53
C ILE A 194 4.96 -20.41 -5.16
N VAL A 195 5.80 -19.77 -4.34
CA VAL A 195 6.91 -18.92 -4.79
C VAL A 195 8.24 -19.49 -4.30
N GLN A 196 9.12 -19.90 -5.21
CA GLN A 196 10.38 -20.56 -4.86
C GLN A 196 11.55 -20.16 -5.75
N GLY A 197 12.74 -20.67 -5.45
CA GLY A 197 13.96 -20.34 -6.20
C GLY A 197 14.47 -18.93 -5.89
N LYS A 198 14.94 -18.18 -6.88
CA LYS A 198 15.37 -16.77 -6.77
C LYS A 198 14.28 -15.80 -7.21
N ALA A 199 13.02 -16.23 -7.17
CA ALA A 199 11.89 -15.43 -7.65
C ALA A 199 11.72 -14.14 -6.83
N THR A 200 11.35 -13.05 -7.50
CA THR A 200 10.96 -11.80 -6.84
C THR A 200 9.55 -11.43 -7.24
N VAL A 201 8.68 -11.19 -6.27
CA VAL A 201 7.33 -10.66 -6.48
C VAL A 201 7.22 -9.32 -5.75
N CYS A 202 6.85 -8.26 -6.46
CA CYS A 202 6.74 -6.92 -5.88
C CYS A 202 5.67 -6.05 -6.56
N GLY A 203 5.42 -4.87 -6.02
CA GLY A 203 4.37 -3.97 -6.53
C GLY A 203 3.01 -4.25 -5.88
N ASP A 204 1.94 -3.85 -6.56
CA ASP A 204 0.54 -3.98 -6.13
C ASP A 204 -0.09 -5.23 -6.78
N VAL A 205 0.61 -6.37 -6.74
CA VAL A 205 0.19 -7.61 -7.41
C VAL A 205 -0.45 -8.62 -6.45
N THR A 206 -1.49 -9.31 -6.91
CA THR A 206 -2.07 -10.47 -6.20
C THR A 206 -1.81 -11.73 -7.01
N ILE A 207 -1.17 -12.72 -6.41
CA ILE A 207 -0.91 -14.03 -6.99
C ILE A 207 -1.77 -15.05 -6.24
N GLN A 208 -2.69 -15.69 -6.96
CA GLN A 208 -3.76 -16.49 -6.35
C GLN A 208 -4.00 -17.82 -7.09
N ASP A 209 -4.93 -18.62 -6.58
CA ASP A 209 -5.22 -20.00 -6.96
C ASP A 209 -3.97 -20.92 -6.85
N HIS A 210 -3.69 -21.71 -7.89
CA HIS A 210 -2.59 -22.67 -7.96
C HIS A 210 -1.37 -22.08 -8.68
N SER A 211 -1.08 -20.80 -8.46
CA SER A 211 0.03 -20.11 -9.15
C SER A 211 1.39 -20.63 -8.68
N CYS A 212 2.36 -20.65 -9.60
CA CYS A 212 3.67 -21.24 -9.35
C CYS A 212 4.78 -20.37 -9.97
N ILE A 213 5.45 -19.60 -9.12
CA ILE A 213 6.52 -18.69 -9.52
C ILE A 213 7.85 -19.25 -9.02
N ARG A 214 8.73 -19.65 -9.93
CA ARG A 214 9.97 -20.37 -9.61
C ARG A 214 11.17 -19.80 -10.37
N GLY A 215 12.33 -20.41 -10.16
CA GLY A 215 13.56 -20.09 -10.88
C GLY A 215 14.02 -18.65 -10.65
N SER A 216 14.31 -17.90 -11.71
CA SER A 216 14.79 -16.50 -11.62
C SER A 216 13.73 -15.51 -12.11
N ALA A 217 12.45 -15.81 -11.87
CA ALA A 217 11.33 -14.96 -12.27
C ALA A 217 11.31 -13.63 -11.50
N TYR A 218 10.91 -12.57 -12.17
CA TYR A 218 10.63 -11.27 -11.59
C TYR A 218 9.22 -10.86 -11.99
N VAL A 219 8.31 -10.78 -11.01
CA VAL A 219 6.90 -10.43 -11.22
C VAL A 219 6.62 -9.11 -10.52
N CYS A 220 6.11 -8.14 -11.26
CA CYS A 220 5.74 -6.83 -10.73
C CYS A 220 4.43 -6.32 -11.34
N GLY A 221 3.97 -5.15 -10.91
CA GLY A 221 2.82 -4.47 -11.53
C GLY A 221 1.77 -4.03 -10.53
N ASP A 222 0.53 -3.96 -10.99
CA ASP A 222 -0.67 -3.56 -10.24
C ASP A 222 -1.84 -4.34 -10.84
N GLY A 223 -2.12 -5.55 -10.34
CA GLY A 223 -3.08 -6.47 -10.95
C GLY A 223 -3.15 -7.84 -10.28
N VAL A 224 -4.01 -8.72 -10.80
CA VAL A 224 -4.25 -10.06 -10.25
C VAL A 224 -3.82 -11.10 -11.28
N ALA A 225 -3.11 -12.13 -10.83
CA ALA A 225 -2.72 -13.28 -11.64
C ALA A 225 -3.16 -14.57 -10.96
N SER A 226 -3.92 -15.37 -11.69
CA SER A 226 -4.56 -16.61 -11.22
C SER A 226 -4.05 -17.80 -12.03
N ASN A 227 -3.72 -18.92 -11.39
CA ASN A 227 -3.12 -20.09 -12.03
C ASN A 227 -1.89 -19.75 -12.89
N PHE A 228 -1.12 -18.76 -12.44
CA PHE A 228 -0.02 -18.18 -13.19
C PHE A 228 1.27 -18.98 -12.97
N MET A 229 1.83 -19.48 -14.07
CA MET A 229 3.05 -20.30 -14.05
C MET A 229 4.22 -19.52 -14.64
N CYS A 230 5.29 -19.32 -13.87
CA CYS A 230 6.47 -18.60 -14.33
C CYS A 230 7.75 -19.18 -13.74
N HIS A 231 8.78 -19.35 -14.58
CA HIS A 231 10.07 -19.94 -14.17
C HIS A 231 11.29 -19.01 -14.39
N HIS A 232 11.15 -17.98 -15.23
CA HIS A 232 12.22 -17.03 -15.54
C HIS A 232 11.67 -15.75 -16.17
N GLY A 233 12.48 -14.69 -16.19
CA GLY A 233 12.16 -13.45 -16.92
C GLY A 233 11.30 -12.47 -16.12
N VAL A 234 11.05 -11.31 -16.73
CA VAL A 234 10.32 -10.18 -16.14
C VAL A 234 8.88 -10.19 -16.63
N HIS A 235 7.92 -10.17 -15.71
CA HIS A 235 6.48 -10.16 -16.01
C HIS A 235 5.81 -9.00 -15.26
N GLU A 236 5.16 -8.12 -16.02
CA GLU A 236 4.38 -7.02 -15.47
C GLU A 236 2.90 -7.38 -15.52
N ILE A 237 2.30 -7.67 -14.37
CA ILE A 237 0.87 -7.93 -14.19
C ILE A 237 0.15 -6.59 -14.12
N SER A 238 -0.69 -6.31 -15.11
CA SER A 238 -1.57 -5.16 -15.11
C SER A 238 -2.98 -5.57 -14.70
N LYS A 239 -3.75 -4.63 -14.16
CA LYS A 239 -5.20 -4.77 -14.05
C LYS A 239 -5.72 -5.14 -15.43
N GLN A 240 -6.46 -6.23 -15.54
CA GLN A 240 -7.35 -6.39 -16.69
C GLN A 240 -8.21 -5.13 -16.72
N GLN A 241 -8.21 -4.42 -17.85
CA GLN A 241 -9.27 -3.46 -18.08
C GLN A 241 -10.56 -4.27 -17.97
N GLU A 242 -11.41 -3.96 -17.00
CA GLU A 242 -12.83 -4.18 -17.24
C GLU A 242 -13.08 -3.49 -18.58
N GLU A 243 -13.43 -4.24 -19.63
CA GLU A 243 -14.07 -3.62 -20.78
C GLU A 243 -15.19 -2.75 -20.18
N PRO A 244 -15.24 -1.45 -20.48
CA PRO A 244 -16.34 -0.65 -20.00
C PRO A 244 -17.61 -1.35 -20.51
N LEU A 245 -18.41 -1.87 -19.56
CA LEU A 245 -19.79 -2.24 -19.83
C LEU A 245 -20.34 -1.17 -20.77
N ALA A 246 -20.75 -1.60 -21.97
CA ALA A 246 -21.17 -0.70 -23.04
C ALA A 246 -21.99 0.45 -22.44
N PRO A 247 -21.68 1.72 -22.77
CA PRO A 247 -22.26 2.86 -22.09
C PRO A 247 -23.79 2.74 -22.17
N LYS A 248 -24.43 2.60 -21.00
CA LYS A 248 -25.87 2.84 -20.90
C LYS A 248 -26.11 4.26 -21.42
N PRO A 249 -27.16 4.51 -22.24
CA PRO A 249 -27.35 5.80 -22.90
C PRO A 249 -27.26 6.95 -21.89
N ASN A 250 -26.34 7.88 -22.19
CA ASN A 250 -25.95 9.10 -21.48
C ASN A 250 -26.95 9.64 -20.44
N MET A 251 -26.55 9.60 -19.16
CA MET A 251 -26.78 10.74 -18.28
C MET A 251 -25.42 11.43 -18.08
N ILE A 252 -25.19 12.50 -18.85
CA ILE A 252 -24.09 13.43 -18.60
C ILE A 252 -24.23 13.89 -17.15
N SER A 253 -23.14 13.83 -16.37
CA SER A 253 -23.17 14.25 -14.98
C SER A 253 -23.62 15.73 -14.88
N ASN A 254 -24.30 16.11 -13.80
CA ASN A 254 -24.76 17.50 -13.65
C ASN A 254 -23.58 18.50 -13.72
N GLU A 255 -22.38 18.10 -13.30
CA GLU A 255 -21.18 18.92 -13.43
C GLU A 255 -20.77 19.11 -14.89
N GLU A 256 -20.76 18.04 -15.71
CA GLU A 256 -20.46 18.14 -17.14
C GLU A 256 -21.53 18.90 -17.93
N ARG A 257 -22.82 18.81 -17.54
CA ARG A 257 -23.89 19.63 -18.14
C ARG A 257 -23.66 21.12 -17.88
N ILE A 258 -23.36 21.49 -16.64
CA ILE A 258 -23.08 22.88 -16.26
C ILE A 258 -21.84 23.39 -17.00
N GLN A 259 -20.81 22.56 -17.13
CA GLN A 259 -19.60 22.92 -17.83
C GLN A 259 -19.82 23.12 -19.34
N ASN A 260 -20.59 22.24 -19.99
CA ASN A 260 -21.00 22.46 -21.37
C ASN A 260 -21.81 23.75 -21.52
N LEU A 261 -22.79 24.02 -20.66
CA LEU A 261 -23.60 25.24 -20.73
C LEU A 261 -22.76 26.51 -20.59
N MET A 262 -21.70 26.49 -19.79
CA MET A 262 -20.74 27.59 -19.72
C MET A 262 -19.93 27.76 -21.02
N GLU A 263 -19.59 26.66 -21.70
CA GLU A 263 -18.78 26.69 -22.92
C GLU A 263 -19.57 27.08 -24.18
N VAL A 264 -20.83 26.66 -24.32
CA VAL A 264 -21.63 26.92 -25.54
C VAL A 264 -22.65 28.06 -25.44
N SER A 265 -22.98 28.54 -24.23
CA SER A 265 -24.16 29.39 -24.01
C SER A 265 -23.88 30.81 -23.49
N PHE A 266 -22.64 31.30 -23.57
CA PHE A 266 -22.22 32.63 -23.06
C PHE A 266 -22.44 32.88 -21.56
N CYS A 267 -22.69 31.85 -20.74
CA CYS A 267 -22.86 32.00 -19.29
C CYS A 267 -21.55 32.42 -18.63
N ARG A 268 -21.57 33.46 -17.80
CA ARG A 268 -20.38 34.03 -17.15
C ARG A 268 -20.07 33.40 -15.79
N SER A 269 -20.99 32.60 -15.26
CA SER A 269 -20.82 31.88 -14.00
C SER A 269 -21.60 30.56 -13.97
N GLU A 270 -21.20 29.64 -13.09
CA GLU A 270 -21.91 28.38 -12.86
C GLU A 270 -23.36 28.61 -12.40
N GLN A 271 -23.62 29.70 -11.67
CA GLN A 271 -24.95 30.02 -11.16
C GLN A 271 -25.91 30.41 -12.30
N GLU A 272 -25.43 31.15 -13.30
CA GLU A 272 -26.18 31.43 -14.53
C GLU A 272 -26.41 30.17 -15.37
N ALA A 273 -25.40 29.31 -15.49
CA ALA A 273 -25.53 28.03 -16.22
C ALA A 273 -26.56 27.10 -15.58
N ARG A 274 -26.68 27.09 -14.24
CA ARG A 274 -27.71 26.32 -13.53
C ARG A 274 -29.12 26.86 -13.76
N LEU A 275 -29.30 28.18 -13.77
CA LEU A 275 -30.58 28.82 -14.05
C LEU A 275 -31.03 28.55 -15.49
N LEU A 276 -30.09 28.54 -16.44
CA LEU A 276 -30.37 28.18 -17.83
C LEU A 276 -30.71 26.69 -17.98
N ASP A 277 -30.02 25.78 -17.27
CA ASP A 277 -30.35 24.34 -17.27
C ASP A 277 -31.76 24.07 -16.73
N ASP A 278 -32.14 24.73 -15.63
CA ASP A 278 -33.49 24.61 -15.05
C ASP A 278 -34.57 25.17 -16.00
N TRP A 279 -34.30 26.29 -16.68
CA TRP A 279 -35.22 26.84 -17.68
C TRP A 279 -35.41 25.88 -18.88
N LEU A 280 -34.32 25.33 -19.42
CA LEU A 280 -34.34 24.36 -20.54
C LEU A 280 -34.97 23.00 -20.17
N ARG A 281 -35.08 22.66 -18.89
CA ARG A 281 -35.75 21.43 -18.44
C ARG A 281 -37.24 21.63 -18.22
N THR A 282 -37.68 22.88 -18.06
CA THR A 282 -39.06 23.24 -17.73
C THR A 282 -39.84 23.77 -18.94
N HIS A 283 -39.17 23.97 -20.08
CA HIS A 283 -39.72 24.43 -21.36
C HIS A 283 -39.15 23.56 -22.49
#